data_AF-A0A352CV03-F1
#
_entry.id   AF-A0A352CV03-F1
#
_cell.length_a   1.000
_cell.length_b   1.000
_cell.length_c   1.000
_cell.angle_alpha   90.00
_cell.angle_beta   90.00
_cell.angle_gamma   90.00
#
_symmetry.space_group_name_H-M   'P 1'
#
loop_
_entity.id
_entity.type
_entity.pdbx_description
1 polymer ?
#
loop_
_entity_poly.entity_id
_entity_poly.type
_entity_poly.pdbx_seq_one_letter_code
_entity_poly.pdbx_strand_id
1 'polypeptide(L)'
;MIDARLWLVKSDGTSLCCCREQPSDLILTHEFWYPDGSRLAYVYRETTGAMTENIRMMDPETLQEEILMPCSPYAHFICDHKQEYMVGDAQTSDKPIHLLSDEDLMAAEIPGNNFIYLVDIKKREEKKLAWHGTSWLDRHGNPQDCHPHPCFTEDNKSVIFVSDREGMPCIYQVAL
;
A
#
# COMPACT_ATOMS: atom_id res chain seq x y z
N MET A 1 -0.88 3.05 21.55
CA MET A 1 -1.87 3.22 20.47
C MET A 1 -1.91 4.71 20.16
N ILE A 2 -1.95 5.09 18.88
CA ILE A 2 -2.03 6.49 18.45
C ILE A 2 -3.50 6.93 18.43
N ASP A 3 -3.75 8.22 18.62
CA ASP A 3 -5.07 8.86 18.57
C ASP A 3 -5.54 9.12 17.14
N ALA A 4 -4.61 9.48 16.24
CA ALA A 4 -4.85 9.65 14.82
C ALA A 4 -3.56 9.45 14.02
N ARG A 5 -3.69 8.91 12.81
CA ARG A 5 -2.58 8.76 11.85
C ARG A 5 -2.58 9.84 10.77
N LEU A 6 -3.77 10.24 10.33
CA LEU A 6 -3.93 11.19 9.23
C LEU A 6 -4.02 12.60 9.79
N TRP A 7 -2.98 13.39 9.52
CA TRP A 7 -2.87 14.79 9.93
C TRP A 7 -2.47 15.66 8.75
N LEU A 8 -2.97 16.89 8.75
CA LEU A 8 -2.55 17.94 7.82
C LEU A 8 -2.00 19.12 8.60
N VAL A 9 -1.00 19.77 8.03
CA VAL A 9 -0.42 21.02 8.54
C VAL A 9 0.04 21.83 7.34
N LYS A 10 -0.08 23.16 7.43
CA LYS A 10 0.48 24.04 6.40
C LYS A 10 2.00 24.06 6.47
N SER A 11 2.65 24.38 5.36
CA SER A 11 4.12 24.44 5.27
C SER A 11 4.76 25.49 6.18
N ASP A 12 3.99 26.50 6.61
CA ASP A 12 4.40 27.50 7.61
C ASP A 12 4.24 27.02 9.06
N GLY A 13 3.79 25.78 9.26
CA GLY A 13 3.55 25.16 10.57
C GLY A 13 2.19 25.49 11.19
N THR A 14 1.34 26.27 10.50
CA THR A 14 0.01 26.65 11.00
C THR A 14 -1.07 25.65 10.60
N SER A 15 -2.26 25.80 11.18
CA SER A 15 -3.46 25.01 10.82
C SER A 15 -3.26 23.49 10.94
N LEU A 16 -2.62 23.03 12.03
CA LEU A 16 -2.59 21.59 12.35
C LEU A 16 -4.03 21.06 12.48
N CYS A 17 -4.32 20.01 11.73
CA CYS A 17 -5.66 19.44 11.59
C CYS A 17 -5.57 17.91 11.70
N CYS A 18 -6.33 17.34 12.64
CA CYS A 18 -6.59 15.91 12.66
C CYS A 18 -7.62 15.60 11.57
N CYS A 19 -7.20 14.89 10.52
CA CYS A 19 -8.06 14.57 9.39
C CYS A 19 -9.00 13.42 9.72
N ARG A 20 -8.52 12.45 10.50
CA ARG A 20 -9.26 11.26 10.86
C ARG A 20 -8.73 10.64 12.15
N GLU A 21 -9.61 10.46 13.13
CA GLU A 21 -9.32 9.70 14.34
C GLU A 21 -9.05 8.23 14.02
N GLN A 22 -8.27 7.56 14.87
CA GLN A 22 -7.92 6.15 14.77
C GLN A 22 -8.69 5.33 15.82
N PRO A 23 -9.83 4.72 15.47
CA PRO A 23 -10.49 3.74 16.33
C PRO A 23 -9.58 2.54 16.63
N SER A 24 -9.79 1.90 17.78
CA SER A 24 -8.99 0.76 18.25
C SER A 24 -9.18 -0.53 17.43
N ASP A 25 -10.33 -0.65 16.77
CA ASP A 25 -10.74 -1.77 15.92
C ASP A 25 -10.44 -1.53 14.44
N LEU A 26 -9.70 -0.47 14.14
CA LEU A 26 -9.35 -0.06 12.80
C LEU A 26 -7.85 0.18 12.70
N ILE A 27 -7.29 -0.08 11.51
CA ILE A 27 -5.98 0.40 11.12
C ILE A 27 -6.18 1.30 9.90
N LEU A 28 -5.77 2.56 10.02
CA LEU A 28 -5.56 3.46 8.89
C LEU A 28 -4.07 3.45 8.57
N THR A 29 -3.72 3.32 7.30
CA THR A 29 -2.31 3.15 6.91
C THR A 29 -2.12 3.38 5.41
N HIS A 30 -0.86 3.36 4.99
CA HIS A 30 -0.44 3.47 3.58
C HIS A 30 -0.95 4.75 2.93
N GLU A 31 -0.96 5.83 3.70
CA GLU A 31 -1.36 7.15 3.25
C GLU A 31 -0.35 7.75 2.27
N PHE A 32 -0.87 8.31 1.18
CA PHE A 32 -0.07 9.03 0.20
C PHE A 32 -0.90 10.13 -0.46
N TRP A 33 -0.22 11.13 -0.99
CA TRP A 33 -0.84 12.16 -1.82
C TRP A 33 -0.98 11.67 -3.26
N TYR A 34 -2.12 11.98 -3.86
CA TYR A 34 -2.20 11.97 -5.32
C TYR A 34 -1.11 12.91 -5.88
N PRO A 35 -0.52 12.57 -7.05
CA PRO A 35 0.59 13.36 -7.58
C PRO A 35 0.29 14.84 -7.83
N ASP A 36 -0.99 15.21 -8.03
CA ASP A 36 -1.44 16.59 -8.20
C ASP A 36 -1.87 17.27 -6.88
N GLY A 37 -1.84 16.56 -5.75
CA GLY A 37 -2.26 17.06 -4.44
C GLY A 37 -3.78 17.17 -4.26
N SER A 38 -4.59 16.71 -5.21
CA SER A 38 -6.04 16.85 -5.16
C SER A 38 -6.70 15.98 -4.08
N ARG A 39 -6.06 14.87 -3.71
CA ARG A 39 -6.59 13.87 -2.77
C ARG A 39 -5.48 13.27 -1.92
N LEU A 40 -5.83 12.93 -0.69
CA LEU A 40 -5.11 11.95 0.12
C LEU A 40 -5.76 10.59 -0.10
N ALA A 41 -4.98 9.56 -0.43
CA ALA A 41 -5.45 8.19 -0.43
C ALA A 41 -4.81 7.40 0.69
N TYR A 42 -5.51 6.39 1.19
CA TYR A 42 -5.03 5.49 2.25
C TYR A 42 -5.81 4.18 2.23
N VAL A 43 -5.32 3.21 2.99
CA VAL A 43 -5.98 1.93 3.21
C VAL A 43 -6.69 1.95 4.56
N TYR A 44 -7.94 1.49 4.52
CA TYR A 44 -8.77 1.19 5.68
C TYR A 44 -8.80 -0.32 5.89
N ARG A 45 -8.37 -0.79 7.07
CA ARG A 45 -8.34 -2.22 7.44
C ARG A 45 -9.03 -2.45 8.77
N GLU A 46 -10.14 -3.20 8.76
CA GLU A 46 -10.80 -3.64 9.99
C GLU A 46 -9.97 -4.72 10.67
N THR A 47 -9.76 -4.60 11.98
CA THR A 47 -9.03 -5.62 12.76
C THR A 47 -9.96 -6.59 13.48
N THR A 48 -11.26 -6.32 13.46
CA THR A 48 -12.31 -7.15 14.04
C THR A 48 -13.45 -7.33 13.05
N GLY A 49 -14.30 -8.34 13.25
CA GLY A 49 -15.45 -8.58 12.38
C GLY A 49 -15.06 -9.18 11.03
N ALA A 50 -15.52 -8.57 9.94
CA ALA A 50 -15.36 -9.09 8.57
C ALA A 50 -13.94 -8.92 8.01
N MET A 51 -13.06 -8.18 8.70
CA MET A 51 -11.68 -7.87 8.28
C MET A 51 -11.64 -7.22 6.90
N THR A 52 -12.57 -6.30 6.64
CA THR A 52 -12.67 -5.62 5.35
C THR A 52 -11.46 -4.72 5.11
N GLU A 53 -10.90 -4.81 3.90
CA GLU A 53 -9.88 -3.88 3.40
C GLU A 53 -10.38 -3.11 2.19
N ASN A 54 -10.16 -1.80 2.18
CA ASN A 54 -10.53 -0.95 1.07
C ASN A 54 -9.62 0.27 0.95
N ILE A 55 -9.49 0.74 -0.28
CA ILE A 55 -8.82 2.00 -0.61
C ILE A 55 -9.85 3.13 -0.41
N ARG A 56 -9.43 4.17 0.30
CA ARG A 56 -10.24 5.37 0.52
C ARG A 56 -9.49 6.60 0.04
N MET A 57 -10.27 7.60 -0.36
CA MET A 57 -9.78 8.90 -0.78
C MET A 57 -10.39 9.96 0.12
N MET A 58 -9.64 10.99 0.42
CA MET A 58 -10.05 12.12 1.21
C MET A 58 -9.72 13.42 0.48
N ASP A 59 -10.72 14.30 0.42
CA ASP A 59 -10.52 15.68 0.01
C ASP A 59 -9.80 16.44 1.14
N PRO A 60 -8.60 17.02 0.90
CA PRO A 60 -7.78 17.59 1.95
C PRO A 60 -8.32 18.92 2.50
N GLU A 61 -9.26 19.57 1.81
CA GLU A 61 -9.86 20.83 2.27
C GLU A 61 -11.12 20.59 3.09
N THR A 62 -11.97 19.66 2.64
CA THR A 62 -13.28 19.39 3.24
C THR A 62 -13.27 18.19 4.20
N LEU A 63 -12.22 17.37 4.17
CA LEU A 63 -12.08 16.09 4.88
C LEU A 63 -13.17 15.06 4.52
N GLN A 64 -13.91 15.29 3.45
CA GLN A 64 -14.88 14.32 2.97
C GLN A 64 -14.18 13.07 2.45
N GLU A 65 -14.64 11.92 2.91
CA GLU A 65 -14.11 10.61 2.56
C GLU A 65 -14.98 9.94 1.48
N GLU A 66 -14.32 9.32 0.50
CA GLU A 66 -14.92 8.40 -0.46
C GLU A 66 -14.28 7.01 -0.32
N ILE A 67 -15.11 5.97 -0.32
CA ILE A 67 -14.65 4.59 -0.51
C ILE A 67 -14.48 4.35 -2.01
N LEU A 68 -13.24 4.13 -2.45
CA LEU A 68 -12.95 3.83 -3.86
C LEU A 68 -13.40 2.41 -4.20
N MET A 69 -12.79 1.42 -3.54
CA MET A 69 -13.09 0.00 -3.75
C MET A 69 -12.49 -0.88 -2.64
N PRO A 70 -13.01 -2.10 -2.43
CA PRO A 70 -12.29 -3.15 -1.71
C PRO A 70 -10.95 -3.46 -2.39
N CYS A 71 -9.96 -3.91 -1.62
CA CYS A 71 -8.65 -4.25 -2.17
C CYS A 71 -8.05 -5.51 -1.54
N SER A 72 -7.11 -6.14 -2.23
CA SER A 72 -6.19 -7.12 -1.65
C SER A 72 -5.35 -6.49 -0.51
N PRO A 73 -4.80 -7.30 0.41
CA PRO A 73 -3.97 -6.81 1.50
C PRO A 73 -2.62 -6.34 0.96
N TYR A 74 -2.50 -5.05 0.69
CA TYR A 74 -1.27 -4.43 0.23
C TYR A 74 -0.37 -4.03 1.40
N ALA A 75 0.95 -4.24 1.24
CA ALA A 75 1.95 -3.70 2.15
C ALA A 75 2.30 -2.24 1.82
N HIS A 76 2.26 -1.90 0.53
CA HIS A 76 2.48 -0.57 -0.01
C HIS A 76 1.59 -0.37 -1.24
N PHE A 77 1.28 0.89 -1.52
CA PHE A 77 0.37 1.24 -2.58
C PHE A 77 0.62 2.67 -3.05
N ILE A 78 0.57 2.91 -4.36
CA ILE A 78 0.79 4.26 -4.94
C ILE A 78 0.00 4.45 -6.23
N CYS A 79 -0.29 5.70 -6.58
CA CYS A 79 -0.99 6.10 -7.80
C CYS A 79 -0.01 6.55 -8.89
N ASP A 80 -0.38 6.38 -10.16
CA ASP A 80 0.35 6.92 -11.29
C ASP A 80 0.16 8.44 -11.47
N HIS A 81 1.04 9.08 -12.23
CA HIS A 81 0.96 10.52 -12.50
C HIS A 81 -0.31 10.94 -13.24
N LYS A 82 -0.91 10.03 -14.02
CA LYS A 82 -2.14 10.29 -14.77
C LYS A 82 -3.42 10.08 -13.96
N GLN A 83 -3.30 9.49 -12.76
CA GLN A 83 -4.41 9.13 -11.90
C GLN A 83 -5.40 8.18 -12.60
N GLU A 84 -4.88 7.29 -13.43
CA GLU A 84 -5.63 6.24 -14.11
C GLU A 84 -5.49 4.91 -13.38
N TYR A 85 -4.31 4.68 -12.79
CA TYR A 85 -3.94 3.42 -12.17
C TYR A 85 -3.29 3.60 -10.80
N MET A 86 -3.43 2.58 -9.97
CA MET A 86 -2.59 2.42 -8.79
C MET A 86 -1.91 1.06 -8.82
N VAL A 87 -0.82 0.92 -8.08
CA VAL A 87 -0.08 -0.33 -7.96
C VAL A 87 0.17 -0.66 -6.49
N GLY A 88 -0.04 -1.93 -6.12
CA GLY A 88 0.19 -2.43 -4.77
C GLY A 88 0.96 -3.73 -4.76
N ASP A 89 1.74 -3.96 -3.72
CA ASP A 89 2.43 -5.22 -3.43
C ASP A 89 1.68 -5.99 -2.35
N ALA A 90 1.00 -7.06 -2.78
CA ALA A 90 0.20 -7.86 -1.87
C ALA A 90 1.07 -8.72 -0.96
N GLN A 91 0.62 -8.85 0.29
CA GLN A 91 1.22 -9.73 1.29
C GLN A 91 0.37 -10.98 1.47
N THR A 92 1.00 -12.09 1.88
CA THR A 92 0.32 -13.38 2.07
C THR A 92 -0.51 -13.45 3.36
N SER A 93 -0.25 -12.58 4.34
CA SER A 93 -0.92 -12.60 5.63
C SER A 93 -1.95 -11.48 5.77
N ASP A 94 -3.03 -11.75 6.50
CA ASP A 94 -3.99 -10.73 6.95
C ASP A 94 -3.37 -9.82 8.04
N LYS A 95 -2.31 -10.29 8.69
CA LYS A 95 -1.52 -9.49 9.63
C LYS A 95 -0.57 -8.58 8.83
N PRO A 96 -0.55 -7.25 9.07
CA PRO A 96 0.35 -6.34 8.37
C PRO A 96 1.81 -6.81 8.40
N ILE A 97 2.54 -6.64 7.29
CA ILE A 97 3.91 -7.16 7.12
C ILE A 97 4.85 -6.72 8.25
N HIS A 98 4.76 -5.47 8.68
CA HIS A 98 5.58 -4.88 9.75
C HIS A 98 5.25 -5.41 11.15
N LEU A 99 4.23 -6.24 11.29
CA LEU A 99 3.89 -6.95 12.53
C LEU A 99 4.25 -8.44 12.46
N LEU A 100 4.59 -8.97 11.28
CA LEU A 100 4.96 -10.37 11.12
C LEU A 100 6.31 -10.65 11.76
N SER A 101 6.41 -11.81 12.40
CA SER A 101 7.68 -12.37 12.85
C SER A 101 8.33 -13.20 11.74
N ASP A 102 9.63 -13.49 11.86
CA ASP A 102 10.32 -14.39 10.95
C ASP A 102 9.65 -15.77 10.89
N GLU A 103 9.12 -16.26 12.01
CA GLU A 103 8.36 -17.51 12.07
C GLU A 103 7.07 -17.42 11.25
N ASP A 104 6.34 -16.31 11.34
CA ASP A 104 5.14 -16.06 10.53
C ASP A 104 5.49 -16.07 9.02
N LEU A 105 6.61 -15.43 8.65
CA LEU A 105 7.08 -15.36 7.26
C LEU A 105 7.53 -16.72 6.73
N MET A 106 8.24 -17.51 7.54
CA MET A 106 8.67 -18.87 7.19
C MET A 106 7.50 -19.86 7.08
N ALA A 107 6.42 -19.62 7.83
CA ALA A 107 5.23 -20.48 7.82
C ALA A 107 4.24 -20.12 6.70
N ALA A 108 4.42 -18.99 6.00
CA ALA A 108 3.53 -18.55 4.94
C ALA A 108 3.51 -19.54 3.76
N GLU A 109 2.32 -19.79 3.20
CA GLU A 109 2.18 -20.65 2.01
C GLU A 109 2.94 -20.07 0.80
N ILE A 110 3.51 -20.96 -0.02
CA ILE A 110 4.22 -20.60 -1.26
C ILE A 110 3.64 -21.38 -2.46
N PRO A 111 3.18 -20.70 -3.53
CA PRO A 111 3.10 -19.25 -3.66
C PRO A 111 1.84 -18.70 -2.96
N GLY A 112 2.03 -17.95 -1.88
CA GLY A 112 0.98 -17.13 -1.26
C GLY A 112 0.60 -15.93 -2.13
N ASN A 113 -0.06 -14.93 -1.55
CA ASN A 113 -0.53 -13.74 -2.29
C ASN A 113 0.60 -12.73 -2.60
N ASN A 114 1.77 -13.21 -3.03
CA ASN A 114 2.95 -12.40 -3.33
C ASN A 114 2.92 -11.84 -4.76
N PHE A 115 1.90 -11.03 -5.07
CA PHE A 115 1.71 -10.41 -6.39
C PHE A 115 1.75 -8.88 -6.34
N ILE A 116 2.34 -8.29 -7.38
CA ILE A 116 2.10 -6.91 -7.75
C ILE A 116 0.72 -6.86 -8.39
N TYR A 117 -0.16 -6.01 -7.86
CA TYR A 117 -1.49 -5.76 -8.38
C TYR A 117 -1.54 -4.41 -9.09
N LEU A 118 -2.21 -4.36 -10.24
CA LEU A 118 -2.61 -3.13 -10.89
C LEU A 118 -4.08 -2.88 -10.61
N VAL A 119 -4.40 -1.69 -10.09
CA VAL A 119 -5.75 -1.22 -9.83
C VAL A 119 -6.15 -0.21 -10.90
N ASP A 120 -7.24 -0.46 -11.62
CA ASP A 120 -7.86 0.50 -12.54
C ASP A 120 -8.86 1.35 -11.75
N ILE A 121 -8.53 2.62 -11.53
CA ILE A 121 -9.30 3.52 -10.65
C ILE A 121 -10.71 3.73 -11.19
N LYS A 122 -10.83 3.88 -12.51
CA LYS A 122 -12.11 4.16 -13.17
C LYS A 122 -13.02 2.94 -13.15
N LYS A 123 -12.46 1.75 -13.39
CA LYS A 123 -13.22 0.50 -13.36
C LYS A 123 -13.46 -0.02 -11.95
N ARG A 124 -12.68 0.43 -10.96
CA ARG A 124 -12.71 -0.06 -9.58
C ARG A 124 -12.42 -1.57 -9.51
N GLU A 125 -11.39 -1.98 -10.25
CA GLU A 125 -10.99 -3.38 -10.38
C GLU A 125 -9.49 -3.52 -10.18
N GLU A 126 -9.07 -4.62 -9.53
CA GLU A 126 -7.67 -4.98 -9.37
C GLU A 126 -7.35 -6.26 -10.18
N LYS A 127 -6.14 -6.32 -10.75
CA LYS A 127 -5.62 -7.51 -11.44
C LYS A 127 -4.19 -7.82 -11.02
N LYS A 128 -3.84 -9.09 -10.94
CA LYS A 128 -2.46 -9.54 -10.75
C LYS A 128 -1.63 -9.19 -11.98
N LEU A 129 -0.56 -8.41 -11.79
CA LEU A 129 0.34 -7.96 -12.85
C LEU A 129 1.60 -8.84 -12.93
N ALA A 130 2.26 -9.05 -11.80
CA ALA A 130 3.47 -9.88 -11.72
C ALA A 130 3.55 -10.57 -10.36
N TRP A 131 4.14 -11.75 -10.31
CA TRP A 131 4.55 -12.35 -9.04
C TRP A 131 5.86 -11.70 -8.58
N HIS A 132 5.90 -11.05 -7.42
CA HIS A 132 7.16 -10.48 -6.90
C HIS A 132 7.97 -11.55 -6.19
N GLY A 133 7.32 -12.42 -5.39
CA GLY A 133 7.95 -13.59 -4.77
C GLY A 133 9.02 -13.28 -3.74
N THR A 134 9.02 -12.06 -3.20
CA THR A 134 9.99 -11.68 -2.17
C THR A 134 9.74 -12.45 -0.88
N SER A 135 10.81 -12.64 -0.11
CA SER A 135 10.78 -13.29 1.20
C SER A 135 10.21 -12.40 2.30
N TRP A 136 10.24 -11.07 2.12
CA TRP A 136 9.94 -10.06 3.15
C TRP A 136 10.88 -10.08 4.37
N LEU A 137 11.98 -10.82 4.32
CA LEU A 137 12.92 -10.96 5.43
C LEU A 137 13.89 -9.78 5.50
N ASP A 138 14.32 -9.47 6.72
CA ASP A 138 15.29 -8.40 7.00
C ASP A 138 16.77 -8.82 6.85
N ARG A 139 17.02 -10.03 6.32
CA ARG A 139 18.34 -10.67 6.22
C ARG A 139 19.38 -9.93 5.36
N HIS A 140 18.98 -8.89 4.62
CA HIS A 140 19.85 -8.13 3.73
C HIS A 140 20.31 -6.77 4.30
N GLY A 141 19.93 -6.46 5.54
CA GLY A 141 20.39 -5.28 6.26
C GLY A 141 19.25 -4.62 7.04
N ASN A 142 18.13 -4.39 6.35
CA ASN A 142 16.90 -3.93 6.99
C ASN A 142 15.66 -4.51 6.27
N PRO A 143 14.47 -4.50 6.92
CA PRO A 143 13.25 -5.06 6.33
C PRO A 143 12.89 -4.49 4.96
N GLN A 144 13.18 -3.20 4.71
CA GLN A 144 12.80 -2.52 3.47
C GLN A 144 13.62 -2.98 2.25
N ASP A 145 14.77 -3.62 2.45
CA ASP A 145 15.63 -4.07 1.34
C ASP A 145 14.94 -5.16 0.50
N CYS A 146 13.97 -5.88 1.07
CA CYS A 146 13.16 -6.89 0.37
C CYS A 146 11.75 -6.41 0.03
N HIS A 147 11.36 -5.20 0.46
CA HIS A 147 10.02 -4.72 0.20
C HIS A 147 9.88 -4.32 -1.28
N PRO A 148 8.85 -4.81 -2.00
CA PRO A 148 8.74 -4.54 -3.42
C PRO A 148 8.63 -3.07 -3.78
N HIS A 149 7.92 -2.27 -2.97
CA HIS A 149 7.76 -0.82 -3.19
C HIS A 149 7.47 -0.48 -4.67
N PRO A 150 6.39 -1.03 -5.25
CA PRO A 150 6.13 -0.86 -6.66
C PRO A 150 5.87 0.60 -6.99
N CYS A 151 6.45 1.09 -8.09
CA CYS A 151 6.19 2.41 -8.61
C CYS A 151 6.10 2.40 -10.13
N PHE A 152 5.35 3.34 -10.69
CA PHE A 152 5.21 3.51 -12.13
C PHE A 152 6.45 4.17 -12.73
N THR A 153 6.81 3.77 -13.96
CA THR A 153 7.77 4.53 -14.76
C THR A 153 7.17 5.88 -15.17
N GLU A 154 8.01 6.90 -15.38
CA GLU A 154 7.56 8.25 -15.78
C GLU A 154 6.69 8.23 -17.06
N ASP A 155 7.02 7.35 -18.01
CA ASP A 155 6.24 7.20 -19.25
C ASP A 155 4.97 6.34 -19.10
N ASN A 156 4.70 5.87 -17.89
CA ASN A 156 3.58 5.03 -17.48
C ASN A 156 3.42 3.74 -18.30
N LYS A 157 4.53 3.15 -18.76
CA LYS A 157 4.53 1.89 -19.53
C LYS A 157 4.89 0.67 -18.71
N SER A 158 5.39 0.86 -17.50
CA SER A 158 5.85 -0.25 -16.67
C SER A 158 5.76 0.08 -15.19
N VAL A 159 5.84 -0.96 -14.38
CA VAL A 159 6.04 -0.88 -12.93
C VAL A 159 7.44 -1.40 -12.63
N ILE A 160 8.16 -0.69 -11.77
CA ILE A 160 9.44 -1.11 -11.19
C ILE A 160 9.19 -1.55 -9.74
N PHE A 161 9.83 -2.63 -9.30
CA PHE A 161 9.73 -3.13 -7.93
C PHE A 161 11.00 -3.90 -7.53
N VAL A 162 11.21 -4.09 -6.23
CA VAL A 162 12.31 -4.90 -5.67
C VAL A 162 11.84 -6.32 -5.35
N SER A 163 12.72 -7.31 -5.47
CA SER A 163 12.49 -8.63 -4.89
C SER A 163 13.80 -9.36 -4.66
N ASP A 164 13.86 -10.17 -3.62
CA ASP A 164 14.97 -11.08 -3.33
C ASP A 164 14.68 -12.53 -3.76
N ARG A 165 13.67 -12.75 -4.61
CA ARG A 165 13.23 -14.09 -5.05
C ARG A 165 14.33 -14.95 -5.67
N GLU A 166 15.39 -14.33 -6.19
CA GLU A 166 16.55 -15.00 -6.81
C GLU A 166 17.77 -15.05 -5.87
N GLY A 167 17.57 -14.77 -4.57
CA GLY A 167 18.55 -14.93 -3.49
C GLY A 167 19.10 -13.61 -2.94
N MET A 168 19.09 -12.54 -3.73
CA MET A 168 19.50 -11.18 -3.32
C MET A 168 18.49 -10.15 -3.84
N PRO A 169 18.27 -9.02 -3.13
CA PRO A 169 17.44 -7.94 -3.61
C PRO A 169 17.89 -7.42 -4.98
N CYS A 170 16.99 -7.51 -5.95
CA CYS A 170 17.18 -7.05 -7.32
C CYS A 170 16.01 -6.14 -7.72
N ILE A 171 16.28 -5.23 -8.65
CA ILE A 171 15.26 -4.39 -9.27
C ILE A 171 14.68 -5.14 -10.47
N TYR A 172 13.36 -5.23 -10.52
CA TYR A 172 12.59 -5.82 -11.60
C TYR A 172 11.67 -4.78 -12.24
N GLN A 173 11.33 -5.01 -13.50
CA GLN A 173 10.37 -4.20 -14.24
C GLN A 173 9.36 -5.12 -14.92
N VAL A 174 8.08 -4.76 -14.87
CA VAL A 174 7.00 -5.43 -15.59
C VAL A 174 6.24 -4.41 -16.43
N ALA A 175 5.94 -4.76 -17.68
CA ALA A 175 5.16 -3.91 -18.59
C ALA A 175 3.66 -3.92 -18.23
N LEU A 176 2.97 -2.81 -18.49
CA LEU A 176 1.54 -2.62 -18.24
C LEU A 176 0.63 -3.07 -19.38
#